data_AF-A0A5A9VZV9-F1
#
_entry.id   AF-A0A5A9VZV9-F1
#
_cell.length_a   1.000
_cell.length_b   1.000
_cell.length_c   1.000
_cell.angle_alpha   90.00
_cell.angle_beta   90.00
_cell.angle_gamma   90.00
#
_symmetry.space_group_name_H-M   'P 1'
#
loop_
_entity.id
_entity.type
_entity.pdbx_description
1 polymer ?
#
loop_
_entity_poly.entity_id
_entity_poly.type
_entity_poly.pdbx_seq_one_letter_code
_entity_poly.pdbx_strand_id
1 'polypeptide(L)'
;MRKKFLAQLSLSLSLLIALGANSLVAQTLQRSQVPALNQTERLVLSLPKDTEVLEVETGEMRYYQLLEQPGRAQALGGIILLPDPFSERHWLLQTHALRRYLAEQGWLTLVVEPPAPPHRPADALTQGENLAAVTERFQQSSLQRLENALNEFTTFDPDIYIVIAFGRSSSAASRFVTERQNANRPLHLILLDAEELISGDRTLDQYLLEIEGVVIDLHRQEREQAARSRQRLAQRHEVSGYHRQGLRASLEAGWQEEMPWLQRQLRGLIEQQILIPFQEQAERAESAETPNDQRPPGRR
;
A
#
# COMPACT_ATOMS: atom_id res chain seq x y z
N MET A 1 -36.21 -34.82 62.92
CA MET A 1 -36.54 -34.33 64.27
C MET A 1 -35.60 -33.16 64.58
N ARG A 2 -36.13 -31.92 64.75
CA ARG A 2 -36.24 -31.23 66.06
C ARG A 2 -34.88 -31.18 66.78
N LYS A 3 -34.23 -30.05 67.11
CA LYS A 3 -34.63 -28.72 67.58
C LYS A 3 -33.31 -27.89 67.65
N LYS A 4 -33.25 -26.59 67.30
CA LYS A 4 -33.33 -25.42 68.21
C LYS A 4 -32.33 -25.52 69.39
N PHE A 5 -31.56 -24.53 69.83
CA PHE A 5 -31.70 -23.06 69.87
C PHE A 5 -30.47 -22.49 70.65
N LEU A 6 -30.08 -21.22 70.40
CA LEU A 6 -29.61 -20.14 71.32
C LEU A 6 -28.60 -20.47 72.47
N ALA A 7 -27.74 -19.61 73.03
CA ALA A 7 -27.58 -18.16 73.15
C ALA A 7 -26.16 -17.92 73.75
N GLN A 8 -25.42 -16.88 73.37
CA GLN A 8 -25.15 -15.64 74.16
C GLN A 8 -24.06 -15.66 75.24
N LEU A 9 -23.34 -14.52 75.27
CA LEU A 9 -22.52 -13.89 76.34
C LEU A 9 -21.15 -14.54 76.64
N SER A 10 -20.05 -13.82 76.87
CA SER A 10 -19.82 -12.38 77.05
C SER A 10 -18.32 -12.06 76.95
N LEU A 11 -18.01 -10.90 76.37
CA LEU A 11 -17.08 -9.87 76.86
C LEU A 11 -15.73 -10.30 77.52
N SER A 12 -14.63 -10.01 76.84
CA SER A 12 -13.45 -9.46 77.52
C SER A 12 -12.73 -8.45 76.62
N LEU A 13 -12.86 -7.21 77.08
CA LEU A 13 -12.31 -5.96 76.61
C LEU A 13 -10.81 -5.92 76.93
N SER A 14 -9.95 -5.88 75.91
CA SER A 14 -8.55 -5.47 76.08
C SER A 14 -8.26 -4.29 75.16
N LEU A 15 -8.37 -3.12 75.78
CA LEU A 15 -7.96 -1.81 75.29
C LEU A 15 -6.42 -1.76 75.27
N LEU A 16 -5.82 -1.69 74.09
CA LEU A 16 -4.44 -1.25 73.94
C LEU A 16 -4.40 -0.02 73.03
N ILE A 17 -4.33 1.15 73.65
CA ILE A 17 -4.01 2.41 72.98
C ILE A 17 -2.49 2.47 72.86
N ALA A 18 -1.98 2.36 71.64
CA ALA A 18 -0.64 2.82 71.29
C ALA A 18 -0.77 3.85 70.17
N LEU A 19 -0.49 5.10 70.51
CA LEU A 19 -0.32 6.20 69.57
C LEU A 19 0.93 5.98 68.72
N GLY A 20 0.83 6.35 67.45
CA GLY A 20 1.96 6.92 66.71
C GLY A 20 2.38 6.15 65.46
N ALA A 21 1.84 6.56 64.31
CA ALA A 21 2.62 7.03 63.16
C ALA A 21 1.70 7.14 61.93
N ASN A 22 1.80 8.28 61.25
CA ASN A 22 1.05 8.67 60.06
C ASN A 22 1.06 7.58 58.96
N SER A 23 -0.06 6.92 58.72
CA SER A 23 -0.33 6.32 57.41
C SER A 23 -1.00 7.38 56.53
N LEU A 24 -0.18 7.99 55.68
CA LEU A 24 -0.65 8.71 54.50
C LEU A 24 -1.71 7.85 53.79
N VAL A 25 -2.89 8.44 53.62
CA VAL A 25 -3.94 7.95 52.74
C VAL A 25 -3.35 7.92 51.33
N ALA A 26 -2.81 6.78 50.91
CA ALA A 26 -2.61 6.50 49.51
C ALA A 26 -4.02 6.26 48.93
N GLN A 27 -4.65 7.34 48.49
CA GLN A 27 -5.78 7.26 47.57
C GLN A 27 -5.28 6.43 46.40
N THR A 28 -5.73 5.18 46.36
CA THR A 28 -5.51 4.30 45.23
C THR A 28 -6.36 4.89 44.12
N LEU A 29 -5.76 5.74 43.29
CA LEU A 29 -6.29 6.10 42.00
C LEU A 29 -6.47 4.78 41.25
N GLN A 30 -7.68 4.22 41.30
CA GLN A 30 -8.16 3.31 40.28
C GLN A 30 -8.05 4.08 38.97
N ARG A 31 -6.89 3.92 38.30
CA ARG A 31 -6.77 4.18 36.87
C ARG A 31 -7.84 3.32 36.23
N SER A 32 -8.95 3.93 35.84
CA SER A 32 -9.87 3.36 34.87
C SER A 32 -9.00 2.84 33.73
N GLN A 33 -8.96 1.52 33.57
CA GLN A 33 -8.35 0.90 32.42
C GLN A 33 -9.18 1.37 31.22
N VAL A 34 -8.71 2.41 30.54
CA VAL A 34 -9.19 2.75 29.21
C VAL A 34 -9.03 1.48 28.38
N PRO A 35 -10.09 0.94 27.75
CA PRO A 35 -9.96 -0.22 26.90
C PRO A 35 -8.83 0.04 25.88
N ALA A 36 -7.89 -0.89 25.79
CA ALA A 36 -6.83 -0.77 24.80
C ALA A 36 -7.48 -0.81 23.41
N LEU A 37 -7.36 0.28 22.67
CA LEU A 37 -7.93 0.41 21.33
C LEU A 37 -7.44 -0.75 20.44
N ASN A 38 -8.36 -1.36 19.70
CA ASN A 38 -8.00 -2.39 18.72
C ASN A 38 -7.19 -1.77 17.56
N GLN A 39 -6.61 -2.59 16.67
CA GLN A 39 -5.76 -2.07 15.59
C GLN A 39 -6.54 -1.16 14.63
N THR A 40 -7.76 -1.53 14.27
CA THR A 40 -8.68 -0.75 13.44
C THR A 40 -9.00 0.61 14.05
N GLU A 41 -9.34 0.66 15.33
CA GLU A 41 -9.64 1.91 16.07
C GLU A 41 -8.42 2.83 16.11
N ARG A 42 -7.21 2.27 16.28
CA ARG A 42 -5.98 3.06 16.23
C ARG A 42 -5.70 3.62 14.83
N LEU A 43 -5.94 2.83 13.79
CA LEU A 43 -5.82 3.27 12.40
C LEU A 43 -6.81 4.40 12.11
N VAL A 44 -8.09 4.19 12.40
CA VAL A 44 -9.15 5.19 12.18
C VAL A 44 -8.87 6.49 12.94
N LEU A 45 -8.37 6.43 14.18
CA LEU A 45 -8.01 7.62 14.95
C LEU A 45 -6.77 8.36 14.42
N SER A 46 -5.89 7.67 13.69
CA SER A 46 -4.67 8.24 13.10
C SER A 46 -4.89 8.77 11.68
N LEU A 47 -6.03 8.48 11.06
CA LEU A 47 -6.29 8.79 9.67
C LEU A 47 -7.22 10.01 9.51
N PRO A 48 -7.04 10.79 8.44
CA PRO A 48 -7.99 11.80 8.02
C PRO A 48 -9.41 11.24 7.83
N LYS A 49 -10.44 12.05 8.06
CA LYS A 49 -11.87 11.64 8.03
C LYS A 49 -12.38 11.19 6.66
N ASP A 50 -11.69 11.60 5.60
CA ASP A 50 -11.94 11.28 4.20
C ASP A 50 -11.32 9.94 3.78
N THR A 51 -10.58 9.28 4.67
CA THR A 51 -10.03 7.94 4.42
C THR A 51 -10.99 6.87 4.90
N GLU A 52 -11.40 5.99 3.99
CA GLU A 52 -12.14 4.77 4.33
C GLU A 52 -11.15 3.64 4.65
N VAL A 53 -11.34 2.99 5.81
CA VAL A 53 -10.53 1.84 6.23
C VAL A 53 -11.32 0.58 5.94
N LEU A 54 -10.85 -0.19 4.98
CA LEU A 54 -11.42 -1.48 4.63
C LEU A 54 -10.64 -2.58 5.36
N GLU A 55 -11.36 -3.42 6.08
CA GLU A 55 -10.78 -4.62 6.67
C GLU A 55 -11.05 -5.79 5.73
N VAL A 56 -9.99 -6.43 5.27
CA VAL A 56 -10.09 -7.56 4.35
C VAL A 56 -9.76 -8.83 5.10
N GLU A 57 -10.71 -9.76 5.11
CA GLU A 57 -10.55 -11.11 5.64
C GLU A 57 -10.66 -12.10 4.47
N THR A 58 -9.56 -12.79 4.15
CA THR A 58 -9.51 -13.79 3.07
C THR A 58 -8.82 -15.05 3.58
N GLY A 59 -9.60 -16.10 3.84
CA GLY A 59 -9.10 -17.32 4.47
C GLY A 59 -8.58 -17.04 5.88
N GLU A 60 -7.29 -17.29 6.11
CA GLU A 60 -6.61 -16.98 7.38
C GLU A 60 -5.93 -15.61 7.40
N MET A 61 -5.97 -14.87 6.29
CA MET A 61 -5.35 -13.56 6.19
C MET A 61 -6.33 -12.46 6.61
N ARG A 62 -5.89 -11.61 7.53
CA ARG A 62 -6.56 -10.35 7.87
C ARG A 62 -5.57 -9.20 7.71
N TYR A 63 -5.99 -8.18 6.99
CA TYR A 63 -5.19 -6.99 6.75
C TYR A 63 -6.08 -5.79 6.41
N TYR A 64 -5.50 -4.60 6.36
CA TYR A 64 -6.22 -3.37 6.07
C TYR A 64 -5.91 -2.84 4.67
N GLN A 65 -6.90 -2.19 4.07
CA GLN A 65 -6.72 -1.33 2.91
C GLN A 65 -7.27 0.06 3.24
N LEU A 66 -6.66 1.09 2.65
CA LEU A 66 -7.06 2.48 2.84
C LEU A 66 -7.53 3.04 1.51
N LEU A 67 -8.84 3.22 1.38
CA LEU A 67 -9.48 3.77 0.19
C LEU A 67 -9.68 5.28 0.36
N GLU A 68 -9.25 6.06 -0.62
CA GLU A 68 -9.49 7.49 -0.68
C GLU A 68 -10.16 7.83 -2.01
N GLN A 69 -11.35 8.43 -1.91
CA GLN A 69 -12.20 8.76 -3.05
C GLN A 69 -11.60 9.92 -3.85
N PRO A 70 -11.82 9.97 -5.18
CA PRO A 70 -11.30 11.05 -6.01
C PRO A 70 -11.96 12.38 -5.62
N GLY A 71 -11.17 13.46 -5.61
CA GLY A 71 -11.63 14.83 -5.39
C GLY A 71 -12.49 15.42 -6.52
N ARG A 72 -12.95 14.58 -7.46
CA ARG A 72 -13.76 14.96 -8.63
C ARG A 72 -14.81 13.89 -8.93
N ALA A 73 -15.88 14.27 -9.63
CA ALA A 73 -17.02 13.38 -9.88
C ALA A 73 -16.70 12.13 -10.74
N GLN A 74 -15.78 12.25 -11.70
CA GLN A 74 -15.34 11.14 -12.55
C GLN A 74 -13.85 10.90 -12.32
N ALA A 75 -13.44 9.74 -11.81
CA ALA A 75 -12.03 9.46 -11.50
C ALA A 75 -11.12 9.56 -12.74
N LEU A 76 -9.82 9.90 -12.57
CA LEU A 76 -8.80 9.82 -13.63
C LEU A 76 -8.45 8.37 -13.96
N GLY A 77 -8.57 7.53 -12.94
CA GLY A 77 -8.22 6.13 -12.96
C GLY A 77 -8.12 5.61 -11.53
N GLY A 78 -7.67 4.37 -11.39
CA GLY A 78 -7.36 3.73 -10.11
C GLY A 78 -5.86 3.67 -9.86
N ILE A 79 -5.43 4.01 -8.64
CA ILE A 79 -4.06 3.87 -8.19
C ILE A 79 -4.00 2.94 -6.98
N ILE A 80 -3.25 1.85 -7.11
CA ILE A 80 -2.92 0.97 -5.98
C ILE A 80 -1.53 1.35 -5.47
N LEU A 81 -1.41 1.73 -4.20
CA LEU A 81 -0.13 1.98 -3.56
C LEU A 81 0.27 0.75 -2.73
N LEU A 82 1.45 0.21 -3.02
CA LEU A 82 2.02 -0.93 -2.30
C LEU A 82 3.28 -0.50 -1.54
N PRO A 83 3.17 -0.20 -0.23
CA PRO A 83 4.28 0.22 0.62
C PRO A 83 5.40 -0.82 0.69
N ASP A 84 6.60 -0.43 1.14
CA ASP A 84 7.70 -1.36 1.40
C ASP A 84 7.32 -2.24 2.62
N PRO A 85 7.30 -3.58 2.50
CA PRO A 85 6.94 -4.49 3.59
C PRO A 85 7.86 -4.39 4.81
N PHE A 86 9.07 -3.90 4.64
CA PHE A 86 10.02 -3.71 5.74
C PHE A 86 9.99 -2.28 6.32
N SER A 87 9.01 -1.47 5.94
CA SER A 87 8.73 -0.19 6.63
C SER A 87 8.06 -0.38 8.00
N GLU A 88 7.77 -1.63 8.39
CA GLU A 88 7.07 -1.99 9.62
C GLU A 88 5.77 -1.18 9.78
N ARG A 89 5.64 -0.38 10.85
CA ARG A 89 4.46 0.47 11.09
C ARG A 89 4.49 1.81 10.34
N HIS A 90 5.55 2.09 9.58
CA HIS A 90 5.71 3.37 8.88
C HIS A 90 5.10 3.37 7.48
N TRP A 91 4.49 2.26 7.03
CA TRP A 91 3.84 2.18 5.72
C TRP A 91 2.72 3.23 5.54
N LEU A 92 2.03 3.58 6.63
CA LEU A 92 1.03 4.64 6.67
C LEU A 92 1.65 6.00 6.31
N LEU A 93 2.75 6.35 7.00
CA LEU A 93 3.47 7.60 6.75
C LEU A 93 4.10 7.62 5.35
N GLN A 94 4.62 6.47 4.89
CA GLN A 94 5.23 6.32 3.56
C GLN A 94 4.24 6.63 2.43
N THR A 95 2.98 6.27 2.60
CA THR A 95 1.96 6.42 1.55
C THR A 95 1.10 7.66 1.71
N HIS A 96 1.02 8.24 2.91
CA HIS A 96 0.13 9.36 3.24
C HIS A 96 0.19 10.50 2.23
N ALA A 97 1.38 11.08 2.02
CA ALA A 97 1.55 12.26 1.17
C ALA A 97 1.10 12.02 -0.28
N LEU A 98 1.26 10.81 -0.80
CA LEU A 98 0.91 10.46 -2.18
C LEU A 98 -0.56 10.07 -2.31
N ARG A 99 -1.07 9.27 -1.38
CA ARG A 99 -2.47 8.83 -1.35
C ARG A 99 -3.41 10.03 -1.36
N ARG A 100 -3.22 10.97 -0.42
CA ARG A 100 -4.05 12.18 -0.31
C ARG A 100 -3.96 13.06 -1.53
N TYR A 101 -2.73 13.42 -1.91
CA TYR A 101 -2.51 14.33 -3.03
C TYR A 101 -3.06 13.76 -4.34
N LEU A 102 -2.83 12.47 -4.64
CA LEU A 102 -3.35 11.86 -5.87
C LEU A 102 -4.88 11.78 -5.84
N ALA A 103 -5.48 11.50 -4.68
CA ALA A 103 -6.93 11.56 -4.50
C ALA A 103 -7.48 12.97 -4.76
N GLU A 104 -6.86 14.01 -4.19
CA GLU A 104 -7.19 15.42 -4.46
C GLU A 104 -7.05 15.80 -5.95
N GLN A 105 -6.07 15.21 -6.66
CA GLN A 105 -5.91 15.40 -8.10
C GLN A 105 -6.91 14.57 -8.94
N GLY A 106 -7.82 13.82 -8.29
CA GLY A 106 -8.93 13.13 -8.93
C GLY A 106 -8.70 11.67 -9.25
N TRP A 107 -7.69 11.02 -8.66
CA TRP A 107 -7.50 9.58 -8.74
C TRP A 107 -8.28 8.86 -7.64
N LEU A 108 -8.81 7.67 -7.94
CA LEU A 108 -9.22 6.75 -6.87
C LEU A 108 -7.94 6.10 -6.33
N THR A 109 -7.68 6.21 -5.02
CA THR A 109 -6.44 5.65 -4.47
C THR A 109 -6.73 4.60 -3.42
N LEU A 110 -5.97 3.51 -3.46
CA LEU A 110 -6.09 2.39 -2.54
C LEU A 110 -4.70 1.99 -2.04
N VAL A 111 -4.45 2.14 -0.75
CA VAL A 111 -3.23 1.62 -0.12
C VAL A 111 -3.50 0.24 0.42
N VAL A 112 -2.60 -0.69 0.15
CA VAL A 112 -2.67 -2.06 0.66
C VAL A 112 -1.66 -2.21 1.78
N GLU A 113 -2.10 -2.64 2.97
CA GLU A 113 -1.16 -3.02 4.03
C GLU A 113 -0.25 -4.13 3.49
N PRO A 114 1.09 -3.98 3.57
CA PRO A 114 1.99 -5.00 3.08
C PRO A 114 1.92 -6.24 3.98
N PRO A 115 2.15 -7.46 3.43
CA PRO A 115 2.29 -8.63 4.27
C PRO A 115 3.50 -8.50 5.20
N ALA A 116 3.45 -9.19 6.33
CA ALA A 116 4.60 -9.25 7.22
C ALA A 116 5.80 -9.78 6.43
N PRO A 117 6.94 -9.06 6.40
CA PRO A 117 8.09 -9.52 5.67
C PRO A 117 8.55 -10.86 6.24
N PRO A 118 9.12 -11.76 5.41
CA PRO A 118 9.79 -12.93 5.94
C PRO A 118 10.86 -12.45 6.93
N HIS A 119 10.98 -13.14 8.07
CA HIS A 119 12.01 -12.81 9.06
C HIS A 119 13.37 -12.65 8.36
N ARG A 120 14.23 -11.77 8.89
CA ARG A 120 15.54 -11.46 8.31
C ARG A 120 16.23 -12.79 7.94
N PRO A 121 16.96 -12.92 6.81
CA PRO A 121 17.57 -14.20 6.39
C PRO A 121 18.38 -14.91 7.50
N ALA A 122 18.93 -14.16 8.46
CA ALA A 122 19.56 -14.69 9.66
C ALA A 122 18.62 -15.58 10.50
N ASP A 123 17.34 -15.23 10.64
CA ASP A 123 16.34 -15.97 11.41
C ASP A 123 15.90 -17.23 10.65
N ALA A 124 15.75 -17.16 9.33
CA ALA A 124 15.41 -18.31 8.48
C ALA A 124 16.49 -19.40 8.51
N LEU A 125 17.77 -19.01 8.50
CA LEU A 125 18.91 -19.91 8.69
C LEU A 125 18.92 -20.54 10.09
N THR A 126 18.42 -19.84 11.10
CA THR A 126 18.33 -20.33 12.49
C THR A 126 17.16 -21.30 12.68
N GLN A 127 16.11 -21.20 11.86
CA GLN A 127 14.92 -22.05 11.91
C GLN A 127 14.94 -23.22 10.89
N GLY A 128 15.98 -23.33 10.07
CA GLY A 128 16.09 -24.39 9.05
C GLY A 128 15.05 -24.28 7.93
N GLU A 129 14.40 -23.13 7.78
CA GLU A 129 13.44 -22.90 6.72
C GLU A 129 14.14 -22.63 5.39
N ASN A 130 13.59 -23.17 4.31
CA ASN A 130 14.06 -22.86 2.96
C ASN A 130 13.66 -21.43 2.59
N LEU A 131 14.63 -20.51 2.55
CA LEU A 131 14.43 -19.09 2.23
C LEU A 131 13.59 -18.87 0.95
N ALA A 132 13.78 -19.69 -0.08
CA ALA A 132 13.00 -19.60 -1.32
C ALA A 132 11.51 -19.86 -1.08
N ALA A 133 11.17 -20.85 -0.25
CA ALA A 133 9.78 -21.17 0.08
C ALA A 133 9.13 -20.08 0.96
N VAL A 134 9.89 -19.50 1.90
CA VAL A 134 9.39 -18.38 2.72
C VAL A 134 9.12 -17.16 1.84
N THR A 135 10.04 -16.83 0.95
CA THR A 135 9.86 -15.71 0.02
C THR A 135 8.72 -15.95 -0.95
N GLU A 136 8.55 -17.16 -1.49
CA GLU A 136 7.42 -17.44 -2.38
C GLU A 136 6.07 -17.29 -1.66
N ARG A 137 5.95 -17.75 -0.40
CA ARG A 137 4.73 -17.49 0.41
C ARG A 137 4.48 -15.99 0.60
N PHE A 138 5.54 -15.21 0.85
CA PHE A 138 5.45 -13.76 0.96
C PHE A 138 5.01 -13.09 -0.35
N GLN A 139 5.56 -13.54 -1.49
CA GLN A 139 5.16 -13.07 -2.81
C GLN A 139 3.70 -13.40 -3.08
N GLN A 140 3.26 -14.64 -2.85
CA GLN A 140 1.87 -15.06 -3.04
C GLN A 140 0.90 -14.27 -2.16
N SER A 141 1.25 -13.99 -0.90
CA SER A 141 0.44 -13.13 -0.04
C SER A 141 0.34 -11.71 -0.61
N SER A 142 1.44 -11.15 -1.13
CA SER A 142 1.45 -9.83 -1.75
C SER A 142 0.58 -9.79 -3.01
N LEU A 143 0.66 -10.81 -3.87
CA LEU A 143 -0.18 -10.94 -5.06
C LEU A 143 -1.66 -11.02 -4.69
N GLN A 144 -2.04 -11.88 -3.75
CA GLN A 144 -3.44 -11.99 -3.31
C GLN A 144 -3.99 -10.67 -2.78
N ARG A 145 -3.18 -9.90 -2.04
CA ARG A 145 -3.60 -8.59 -1.55
C ARG A 145 -3.79 -7.56 -2.68
N LEU A 146 -2.93 -7.58 -3.70
CA LEU A 146 -3.08 -6.76 -4.91
C LEU A 146 -4.31 -7.16 -5.73
N GLU A 147 -4.61 -8.47 -5.81
CA GLU A 147 -5.82 -8.96 -6.46
C GLU A 147 -7.09 -8.47 -5.79
N ASN A 148 -7.14 -8.61 -4.47
CA ASN A 148 -8.24 -8.09 -3.68
C ASN A 148 -8.36 -6.57 -3.86
N ALA A 149 -7.24 -5.83 -3.87
CA ALA A 149 -7.22 -4.40 -4.09
C ALA A 149 -7.74 -3.98 -5.48
N LEU A 150 -7.36 -4.72 -6.53
CA LEU A 150 -7.88 -4.46 -7.87
C LEU A 150 -9.40 -4.74 -7.95
N ASN A 151 -9.88 -5.76 -7.25
CA ASN A 151 -11.30 -6.08 -7.19
C ASN A 151 -12.14 -4.98 -6.50
N GLU A 152 -11.55 -4.21 -5.57
CA GLU A 152 -12.23 -3.04 -4.98
C GLU A 152 -12.57 -1.97 -6.03
N PHE A 153 -11.81 -1.90 -7.14
CA PHE A 153 -12.06 -0.93 -8.21
C PHE A 153 -13.17 -1.35 -9.18
N THR A 154 -13.76 -2.55 -9.03
CA THR A 154 -14.79 -3.10 -9.95
C THR A 154 -16.01 -2.20 -10.13
N THR A 155 -16.41 -1.45 -9.09
CA THR A 155 -17.56 -0.53 -9.18
C THR A 155 -17.25 0.72 -10.02
N PHE A 156 -16.00 1.18 -9.97
CA PHE A 156 -15.55 2.36 -10.71
C PHE A 156 -15.07 2.03 -12.12
N ASP A 157 -14.64 0.79 -12.34
CA ASP A 157 -14.10 0.25 -13.58
C ASP A 157 -13.25 1.26 -14.38
N PRO A 158 -12.19 1.85 -13.77
CA PRO A 158 -11.42 2.88 -14.45
C PRO A 158 -10.73 2.34 -15.71
N ASP A 159 -10.54 3.21 -16.70
CA ASP A 159 -9.82 2.84 -17.93
C ASP A 159 -8.29 2.77 -17.70
N ILE A 160 -7.79 3.48 -16.69
CA ILE A 160 -6.37 3.56 -16.35
C ILE A 160 -6.17 2.99 -14.95
N TYR A 161 -5.29 1.99 -14.85
CA TYR A 161 -4.85 1.42 -13.59
C TYR A 161 -3.34 1.60 -13.41
N ILE A 162 -2.93 2.14 -12.27
CA ILE A 162 -1.52 2.34 -11.92
C ILE A 162 -1.22 1.62 -10.62
N VAL A 163 -0.16 0.81 -10.61
CA VAL A 163 0.41 0.26 -9.38
C VAL A 163 1.65 1.08 -9.02
N ILE A 164 1.69 1.68 -7.83
CA ILE A 164 2.87 2.38 -7.30
C ILE A 164 3.49 1.52 -6.20
N ALA A 165 4.68 1.00 -6.45
CA ALA A 165 5.37 0.07 -5.55
C ALA A 165 6.62 0.68 -4.94
N PHE A 166 6.74 0.60 -3.62
CA PHE A 166 7.85 1.17 -2.87
C PHE A 166 8.89 0.10 -2.50
N GLY A 167 10.18 0.37 -2.76
CA GLY A 167 11.28 -0.47 -2.30
C GLY A 167 11.12 -1.93 -2.70
N ARG A 168 11.06 -2.81 -1.70
CA ARG A 168 10.98 -4.28 -1.88
C ARG A 168 9.65 -4.79 -2.42
N SER A 169 8.61 -3.96 -2.43
CA SER A 169 7.34 -4.29 -3.06
C SER A 169 7.40 -4.30 -4.59
N SER A 170 8.47 -3.76 -5.18
CA SER A 170 8.65 -3.72 -6.63
C SER A 170 8.63 -5.10 -7.28
N SER A 171 9.16 -6.14 -6.64
CA SER A 171 9.13 -7.51 -7.19
C SER A 171 7.71 -8.05 -7.29
N ALA A 172 6.92 -7.93 -6.21
CA ALA A 172 5.54 -8.42 -6.18
C ALA A 172 4.65 -7.62 -7.15
N ALA A 173 4.79 -6.30 -7.17
CA ALA A 173 4.04 -5.44 -8.09
C ALA A 173 4.38 -5.70 -9.55
N SER A 174 5.66 -5.88 -9.90
CA SER A 174 6.05 -6.20 -11.28
C SER A 174 5.48 -7.54 -11.71
N ARG A 175 5.58 -8.57 -10.86
CA ARG A 175 4.97 -9.88 -11.12
C ARG A 175 3.46 -9.78 -11.33
N PHE A 176 2.77 -9.07 -10.44
CA PHE A 176 1.32 -8.85 -10.54
C PHE A 176 0.95 -8.17 -11.86
N VAL A 177 1.62 -7.08 -12.21
CA VAL A 177 1.37 -6.34 -13.45
C VAL A 177 1.63 -7.24 -14.66
N THR A 178 2.72 -8.01 -14.69
CA THR A 178 3.01 -9.00 -15.75
C THR A 178 1.91 -10.06 -15.89
N GLU A 179 1.47 -10.67 -14.78
CA GLU A 179 0.47 -11.74 -14.81
C GLU A 179 -0.92 -11.25 -15.22
N ARG A 180 -1.20 -9.95 -15.08
CA ARG A 180 -2.53 -9.34 -15.31
C ARG A 180 -2.70 -8.59 -16.64
N GLN A 181 -1.66 -8.52 -17.47
CA GLN A 181 -1.73 -7.80 -18.76
C GLN A 181 -2.66 -8.41 -19.80
N ASN A 182 -3.11 -9.65 -19.63
CA ASN A 182 -4.07 -10.29 -20.54
C ASN A 182 -5.49 -9.71 -20.46
N ALA A 183 -5.75 -8.70 -19.63
CA ALA A 183 -6.99 -7.94 -19.64
C ALA A 183 -6.92 -6.85 -20.72
N ASN A 184 -8.06 -6.48 -21.35
CA ASN A 184 -8.16 -5.44 -22.39
C ASN A 184 -7.66 -4.03 -22.00
N ARG A 185 -7.05 -3.86 -20.82
CA ARG A 185 -6.52 -2.62 -20.28
C ARG A 185 -5.15 -2.88 -19.65
N PRO A 186 -4.06 -2.37 -20.21
CA PRO A 186 -2.73 -2.58 -19.65
C PRO A 186 -2.60 -1.90 -18.29
N LEU A 187 -1.96 -2.58 -17.35
CA LEU A 187 -1.60 -2.02 -16.04
C LEU A 187 -0.29 -1.24 -16.17
N HIS A 188 -0.29 0.01 -15.67
CA HIS A 188 0.93 0.82 -15.57
C HIS A 188 1.61 0.58 -14.22
N LEU A 189 2.94 0.69 -14.20
CA LEU A 189 3.75 0.45 -13.01
C LEU A 189 4.66 1.65 -12.73
N ILE A 190 4.63 2.12 -11.49
CA ILE A 190 5.57 3.11 -10.98
C ILE A 190 6.36 2.47 -9.86
N LEU A 191 7.68 2.46 -9.99
CA LEU A 191 8.60 1.98 -9.00
C LEU A 191 9.17 3.18 -8.24
N LEU A 192 9.05 3.16 -6.92
CA LEU A 192 9.64 4.14 -6.02
C LEU A 192 10.77 3.49 -5.23
N ASP A 193 11.99 3.81 -5.64
CA ASP A 193 13.25 3.33 -5.08
C ASP A 193 13.35 1.79 -5.07
N ALA A 194 13.04 1.17 -6.21
CA ALA A 194 12.94 -0.27 -6.34
C ALA A 194 14.13 -1.04 -5.78
N GLU A 195 13.81 -2.04 -4.97
CA GLU A 195 14.74 -3.02 -4.44
C GLU A 195 14.22 -4.43 -4.71
N GLU A 196 15.14 -5.31 -5.09
CA GLU A 196 14.82 -6.70 -5.35
C GLU A 196 14.93 -7.52 -4.07
N LEU A 197 13.92 -8.33 -3.80
CA LEU A 197 13.99 -9.30 -2.72
C LEU A 197 14.87 -10.48 -3.16
N ILE A 198 15.92 -10.79 -2.39
CA ILE A 198 16.92 -11.83 -2.73
C ILE A 198 16.28 -13.22 -2.58
N SER A 199 15.50 -13.65 -3.57
CA SER A 199 15.09 -15.03 -3.86
C SER A 199 13.77 -15.00 -4.64
N GLY A 200 13.74 -15.73 -5.73
CA GLY A 200 12.57 -15.93 -6.59
C GLY A 200 13.03 -16.62 -7.87
N ASP A 201 12.12 -17.32 -8.56
CA ASP A 201 12.46 -18.01 -9.80
C ASP A 201 12.72 -17.03 -10.96
N ARG A 202 12.22 -15.79 -10.82
CA ARG A 202 12.41 -14.70 -11.78
C ARG A 202 12.86 -13.43 -11.08
N THR A 203 13.70 -12.66 -11.77
CA THR A 203 14.20 -11.37 -11.27
C THR A 203 13.22 -10.23 -11.55
N LEU A 204 13.35 -9.14 -10.79
CA LEU A 204 12.60 -7.90 -11.06
C LEU A 204 12.73 -7.50 -12.55
N ASP A 205 13.96 -7.48 -13.04
CA ASP A 205 14.30 -7.11 -14.41
C ASP A 205 13.55 -7.96 -15.45
N GLN A 206 13.38 -9.27 -15.21
CA GLN A 206 12.66 -10.16 -16.12
C GLN A 206 11.17 -9.84 -16.20
N TYR A 207 10.54 -9.46 -15.09
CA TYR A 207 9.13 -9.05 -15.10
C TYR A 207 8.94 -7.75 -15.87
N LEU A 208 9.83 -6.76 -15.65
CA LEU A 208 9.73 -5.45 -16.28
C LEU A 208 9.84 -5.50 -17.81
N LEU A 209 10.51 -6.51 -18.36
CA LEU A 209 10.62 -6.71 -19.81
C LEU A 209 9.32 -7.16 -20.48
N GLU A 210 8.41 -7.75 -19.70
CA GLU A 210 7.15 -8.28 -20.21
C GLU A 210 6.02 -7.28 -20.05
N ILE A 211 6.25 -6.12 -19.42
CA ILE A 211 5.19 -5.16 -19.16
C ILE A 211 4.81 -4.39 -20.42
N GLU A 212 3.58 -4.60 -20.89
CA GLU A 212 2.94 -3.86 -22.00
C GLU A 212 2.61 -2.41 -21.62
N GLY A 213 2.27 -2.17 -20.35
CA GLY A 213 2.00 -0.84 -19.83
C GLY A 213 3.27 0.01 -19.66
N VAL A 214 3.04 1.26 -19.26
CA VAL A 214 4.14 2.20 -18.98
C VAL A 214 4.79 1.84 -17.63
N VAL A 215 6.12 1.77 -17.62
CA VAL A 215 6.94 1.57 -16.43
C VAL A 215 7.72 2.85 -16.12
N ILE A 216 7.53 3.43 -14.94
CA ILE A 216 8.28 4.59 -14.46
C ILE A 216 9.14 4.16 -13.27
N ASP A 217 10.46 4.10 -13.46
CA ASP A 217 11.45 3.77 -12.43
C ASP A 217 12.03 5.05 -11.82
N LEU A 218 11.56 5.39 -10.61
CA LEU A 218 12.09 6.47 -9.79
C LEU A 218 13.07 5.94 -8.76
N HIS A 219 14.28 6.49 -8.72
CA HIS A 219 15.35 5.94 -7.89
C HIS A 219 16.15 7.02 -7.17
N ARG A 220 16.71 6.67 -6.01
CA ARG A 220 17.72 7.50 -5.34
C ARG A 220 19.10 7.31 -5.96
N GLN A 221 20.03 8.20 -5.63
CA GLN A 221 21.39 8.16 -6.16
C GLN A 221 22.09 6.82 -5.87
N GLU A 222 21.86 6.22 -4.72
CA GLU A 222 22.41 4.92 -4.31
C GLU A 222 21.94 3.77 -5.20
N ARG A 223 20.76 3.93 -5.83
CA ARG A 223 20.17 2.94 -6.72
C ARG A 223 20.41 3.25 -8.21
N GLU A 224 21.15 4.31 -8.53
CA GLU A 224 21.42 4.74 -9.92
C GLU A 224 22.02 3.63 -10.78
N GLN A 225 22.94 2.82 -10.23
CA GLN A 225 23.55 1.74 -10.99
C GLN A 225 22.54 0.64 -11.35
N ALA A 226 21.69 0.24 -10.41
CA ALA A 226 20.65 -0.76 -10.65
C ALA A 226 19.62 -0.24 -11.67
N ALA A 227 19.16 1.00 -11.52
CA ALA A 227 18.22 1.64 -12.45
C ALA A 227 18.82 1.82 -13.86
N ARG A 228 20.13 2.11 -13.96
CA ARG A 228 20.86 2.11 -15.25
C ARG A 228 20.90 0.73 -15.89
N SER A 229 21.15 -0.31 -15.12
CA SER A 229 21.15 -1.69 -15.64
C SER A 229 19.79 -2.07 -16.20
N ARG A 230 18.70 -1.77 -15.48
CA ARG A 230 17.33 -1.99 -15.95
C ARG A 230 17.02 -1.24 -17.25
N GLN A 231 17.33 0.05 -17.32
CA GLN A 231 17.09 0.83 -18.53
C GLN A 231 17.85 0.25 -19.75
N ARG A 232 19.11 -0.15 -19.56
CA ARG A 232 19.90 -0.79 -20.64
C ARG A 232 19.31 -2.13 -21.07
N LEU A 233 18.73 -2.88 -20.13
CA LEU A 233 18.05 -4.13 -20.45
C LEU A 233 16.77 -3.85 -21.24
N ALA A 234 15.91 -2.94 -20.77
CA ALA A 234 14.71 -2.49 -21.47
C ALA A 234 15.01 -2.03 -22.91
N GLN A 235 16.05 -1.22 -23.10
CA GLN A 235 16.49 -0.77 -24.43
C GLN A 235 16.94 -1.93 -25.34
N ARG A 236 17.66 -2.91 -24.81
CA ARG A 236 18.11 -4.09 -25.57
C ARG A 236 16.97 -5.00 -26.00
N HIS A 237 15.87 -4.99 -25.26
CA HIS A 237 14.66 -5.75 -25.52
C HIS A 237 13.55 -4.90 -26.15
N GLU A 238 13.87 -3.68 -26.60
CA GLU A 238 12.95 -2.77 -27.30
C GLU A 238 11.67 -2.42 -26.51
N VAL A 239 11.75 -2.42 -25.18
CA VAL A 239 10.64 -2.02 -24.31
C VAL A 239 10.47 -0.50 -24.38
N SER A 240 9.49 -0.03 -25.14
CA SER A 240 9.26 1.39 -25.44
C SER A 240 8.62 2.18 -24.28
N GLY A 241 7.91 1.51 -23.37
CA GLY A 241 7.22 2.11 -22.23
C GLY A 241 8.07 2.30 -20.96
N TYR A 242 9.38 2.08 -21.02
CA TYR A 242 10.26 2.17 -19.83
C TYR A 242 10.90 3.55 -19.67
N HIS A 243 10.57 4.23 -18.57
CA HIS A 243 11.10 5.54 -18.23
C HIS A 243 11.87 5.49 -16.91
N ARG A 244 13.09 6.04 -16.90
CA ARG A 244 13.91 6.15 -15.68
C ARG A 244 14.10 7.61 -15.31
N GLN A 245 13.90 7.95 -14.03
CA GLN A 245 14.21 9.29 -13.53
C GLN A 245 14.69 9.27 -12.08
N GLY A 246 15.78 9.99 -11.79
CA GLY A 246 16.21 10.17 -10.40
C GLY A 246 15.21 10.98 -9.58
N LEU A 247 15.09 10.67 -8.29
CA LEU A 247 14.35 11.51 -7.35
C LEU A 247 15.03 12.88 -7.22
N ARG A 248 14.23 13.95 -7.30
CA ARG A 248 14.75 15.33 -7.31
C ARG A 248 15.30 15.78 -5.95
N ALA A 249 14.89 15.13 -4.87
CA ALA A 249 15.35 15.39 -3.52
C ALA A 249 15.70 14.08 -2.83
N SER A 250 16.60 14.16 -1.85
CA SER A 250 16.99 13.02 -1.02
C SER A 250 15.85 12.61 -0.10
N LEU A 251 15.70 11.30 0.11
CA LEU A 251 14.83 10.72 1.13
C LEU A 251 15.57 10.53 2.48
N GLU A 252 16.72 11.19 2.67
CA GLU A 252 17.51 11.12 3.92
C GLU A 252 16.71 11.52 5.16
N ALA A 253 15.81 12.51 5.04
CA ALA A 253 14.91 12.91 6.12
C ALA A 253 13.75 11.91 6.35
N GLY A 254 13.73 10.79 5.61
CA GLY A 254 12.66 9.81 5.64
C GLY A 254 11.40 10.26 4.89
N TRP A 255 10.36 9.43 5.00
CA TRP A 255 9.00 9.75 4.54
C TRP A 255 8.36 10.78 5.46
N GLN A 256 7.66 11.76 4.88
CA GLN A 256 7.03 12.86 5.60
C GLN A 256 5.54 12.91 5.26
N GLU A 257 4.75 13.51 6.14
CA GLU A 257 3.30 13.69 5.92
C GLU A 257 3.01 14.45 4.63
N GLU A 258 3.87 15.42 4.31
CA GLU A 258 3.83 16.21 3.09
C GLU A 258 5.13 16.07 2.30
N MET A 259 5.02 15.81 1.00
CA MET A 259 6.18 15.71 0.11
C MET A 259 5.92 16.43 -1.22
N PRO A 260 5.82 17.78 -1.22
CA PRO A 260 5.40 18.55 -2.40
C PRO A 260 6.30 18.38 -3.62
N TRP A 261 7.56 18.04 -3.42
CA TRP A 261 8.48 17.75 -4.51
C TRP A 261 8.17 16.42 -5.19
N LEU A 262 7.85 15.37 -4.41
CA LEU A 262 7.55 14.03 -4.91
C LEU A 262 6.17 14.01 -5.57
N GLN A 263 5.19 14.64 -4.92
CA GLN A 263 3.84 14.87 -5.44
C GLN A 263 3.87 15.54 -6.83
N ARG A 264 4.63 16.64 -6.98
CA ARG A 264 4.79 17.32 -8.29
C ARG A 264 5.53 16.46 -9.32
N GLN A 265 6.58 15.75 -8.90
CA GLN A 265 7.34 14.87 -9.79
C GLN A 265 6.46 13.74 -10.33
N LEU A 266 5.74 13.04 -9.45
CA LEU A 266 4.85 11.94 -9.82
C LEU A 266 3.69 12.43 -10.67
N ARG A 267 3.03 13.55 -10.30
CA ARG A 267 1.95 14.11 -11.13
C ARG A 267 2.43 14.36 -12.56
N GLY A 268 3.55 15.06 -12.72
CA GLY A 268 4.08 15.37 -14.04
C GLY A 268 4.44 14.13 -14.85
N LEU A 269 4.94 13.08 -14.20
CA LEU A 269 5.26 11.83 -14.88
C LEU A 269 4.02 11.03 -15.29
N ILE A 270 3.04 10.91 -14.39
CA ILE A 270 1.76 10.25 -14.69
C ILE A 270 1.05 10.99 -15.83
N GLU A 271 1.01 12.32 -15.77
CA GLU A 271 0.39 13.15 -16.80
C GLU A 271 1.05 12.95 -18.17
N GLN A 272 2.38 13.08 -18.23
CA GLN A 272 3.11 13.06 -19.50
C GLN A 272 3.29 11.66 -20.10
N GLN A 273 3.46 10.64 -19.26
CA GLN A 273 3.78 9.29 -19.76
C GLN A 273 2.55 8.38 -19.83
N ILE A 274 1.48 8.66 -19.09
CA ILE A 274 0.31 7.78 -19.01
C ILE A 274 -0.95 8.49 -19.53
N LEU A 275 -1.35 9.60 -18.91
CA LEU A 275 -2.62 10.26 -19.24
C LEU A 275 -2.68 10.80 -20.66
N ILE A 276 -1.71 11.63 -21.06
CA ILE A 276 -1.70 12.26 -22.38
C ILE A 276 -1.64 11.20 -23.50
N PRO A 277 -0.72 10.20 -23.47
CA PRO A 277 -0.71 9.15 -24.48
C PRO A 277 -2.01 8.35 -24.55
N PHE A 278 -2.66 8.07 -23.40
CA PHE A 278 -3.94 7.38 -23.36
C PHE A 278 -5.05 8.20 -24.05
N GLN A 279 -5.15 9.50 -23.73
CA GLN A 279 -6.14 10.41 -24.33
C GLN A 279 -5.95 10.52 -25.84
N GLU A 280 -4.71 10.69 -26.31
CA GLU A 280 -4.42 10.74 -27.74
C GLU A 280 -4.79 9.43 -28.47
N GLN A 281 -4.62 8.28 -27.82
CA GLN A 281 -5.03 6.99 -28.38
C GLN A 281 -6.56 6.88 -28.47
N ALA A 282 -7.28 7.29 -27.42
CA ALA A 282 -8.74 7.30 -27.41
C ALA A 282 -9.31 8.24 -28.49
N GLU A 283 -8.79 9.47 -28.60
CA GLU A 283 -9.21 10.45 -29.62
C GLU A 283 -8.98 9.94 -31.06
N ARG A 284 -7.86 9.23 -31.29
CA ARG A 284 -7.57 8.62 -32.60
C ARG A 284 -8.51 7.47 -32.91
N ALA A 285 -8.86 6.64 -31.91
CA ALA A 285 -9.80 5.55 -32.09
C ALA A 285 -11.22 6.07 -32.42
N GLU A 286 -11.70 7.07 -31.69
CA GLU A 286 -12.99 7.73 -31.96
C GLU A 286 -13.03 8.37 -33.36
N SER A 287 -11.96 9.06 -33.75
CA SER A 287 -11.86 9.71 -35.06
C SER A 287 -11.85 8.70 -36.22
N ALA A 288 -11.32 7.50 -36.02
CA ALA A 288 -11.28 6.43 -37.02
C ALA A 288 -12.64 5.75 -37.23
N GLU A 289 -13.52 5.78 -36.24
CA GLU A 289 -14.83 5.12 -36.28
C GLU A 289 -15.93 5.96 -36.94
N THR A 290 -15.78 7.30 -37.04
CA THR A 290 -16.69 8.14 -37.84
C THR A 290 -16.45 7.92 -39.34
N PRO A 291 -17.36 7.26 -40.08
CA PRO A 291 -17.22 7.12 -41.52
C PRO A 291 -17.38 8.50 -42.13
N ASN A 292 -16.34 8.94 -42.83
CA ASN A 292 -16.36 10.15 -43.66
C ASN A 292 -17.48 9.99 -44.71
N ASP A 293 -18.68 10.49 -44.43
CA ASP A 293 -19.87 10.48 -45.30
C ASP A 293 -19.67 11.50 -46.44
N GLN A 294 -18.57 11.38 -47.18
CA GLN A 294 -18.34 12.05 -48.45
C GLN A 294 -19.09 11.29 -49.53
N ARG A 295 -20.39 11.54 -49.64
CA ARG A 295 -21.15 11.16 -50.83
C ARG A 295 -20.59 11.93 -52.02
N PRO A 296 -20.20 11.26 -53.12
CA PRO A 296 -19.73 11.97 -54.31
C PRO A 296 -20.87 12.83 -54.88
N PRO A 297 -20.58 14.06 -55.33
CA PRO A 297 -21.60 14.96 -55.87
C PRO A 297 -22.24 14.31 -57.10
N GLY A 298 -23.56 14.19 -57.07
CA GLY A 298 -24.34 13.60 -58.16
C GLY A 298 -24.05 14.28 -59.49
N ARG A 299 -23.66 13.48 -60.48
CA ARG A 299 -23.68 13.89 -61.89
C ARG A 299 -25.15 14.10 -62.30
N ARG A 300 -25.49 15.33 -62.66
CA ARG A 300 -26.67 15.64 -63.46
C ARG A 300 -26.47 15.21 -64.90
#